data_AF-A0A2V4RMY4-F1
#
_entry.id   AF-A0A2V4RMY4-F1
#
_cell.length_a   1.000
_cell.length_b   1.000
_cell.length_c   1.000
_cell.angle_alpha   90.00
_cell.angle_beta   90.00
_cell.angle_gamma   90.00
#
_symmetry.space_group_name_H-M   'P 1'
#
loop_
_entity.id
_entity.type
_entity.pdbx_description
1 polymer ?
#
loop_
_entity_poly.entity_id
_entity_poly.type
_entity_poly.pdbx_seq_one_letter_code
_entity_poly.pdbx_strand_id
1 'polypeptide(L)'
;MIPSFVRKALLATTCALALAPLSAAMAQQPTQQMTQQAPSPAQQAAIQHDMETVARYRLPKDFFTRMTPVMEQIRNSRISPPETPNMSLEDTIKRTEAMPQLEPILKQAHMTARDFVMGITTFGMTAAVMQHPAQDSKSMPPLNPDNVSLLKSHTAQTQALIQIMGGGDGQQQQAPGP
;
A
#
# COMPACT_ATOMS: atom_id res chain seq x y z
N MET A 1 13.71 33.22 -42.35
CA MET A 1 15.07 33.40 -42.94
C MET A 1 15.87 32.17 -42.58
N ILE A 2 16.38 31.43 -43.58
CA ILE A 2 17.31 30.30 -43.40
C ILE A 2 18.72 30.90 -43.51
N PRO A 3 19.69 30.45 -42.71
CA PRO A 3 20.84 29.85 -43.35
C PRO A 3 21.32 28.57 -42.65
N SER A 4 21.57 27.59 -43.51
CA SER A 4 22.41 26.42 -43.32
C SER A 4 23.88 26.87 -43.26
N PHE A 5 24.73 26.26 -42.44
CA PHE A 5 26.15 26.15 -42.78
C PHE A 5 26.76 24.80 -42.38
N VAL A 6 27.49 24.30 -43.36
CA VAL A 6 28.05 22.98 -43.56
C VAL A 6 29.42 22.83 -42.89
N ARG A 7 29.63 21.63 -42.34
CA ARG A 7 30.86 20.80 -42.25
C ARG A 7 32.23 21.47 -42.42
N LYS A 8 33.15 21.08 -41.53
CA LYS A 8 34.59 20.80 -41.74
C LYS A 8 35.19 20.44 -40.38
N ALA A 9 36.24 19.64 -40.22
CA ALA A 9 36.88 18.57 -40.96
C ALA A 9 37.89 17.98 -39.97
N LEU A 10 38.02 16.65 -40.03
CA LEU A 10 39.15 15.79 -39.67
C LEU A 10 40.47 16.47 -39.23
N LEU A 11 41.08 15.99 -38.15
CA LEU A 11 42.53 15.70 -38.11
C LEU A 11 42.89 14.77 -36.94
N ALA A 12 43.56 13.68 -37.29
CA ALA A 12 44.11 12.66 -36.42
C ALA A 12 45.45 13.10 -35.83
N THR A 13 45.79 12.64 -34.61
CA THR A 13 47.20 12.52 -34.18
C THR A 13 47.37 11.52 -33.03
N THR A 14 48.04 10.40 -33.36
CA THR A 14 49.10 9.66 -32.63
C THR A 14 48.97 9.25 -31.15
N CYS A 15 49.00 7.92 -30.99
CA CYS A 15 49.78 7.08 -30.05
C CYS A 15 50.33 7.66 -28.74
N ALA A 16 49.93 7.03 -27.63
CA ALA A 16 50.83 6.74 -26.50
C ALA A 16 50.48 5.38 -25.86
N LEU A 17 51.44 4.45 -25.94
CA LEU A 17 51.52 3.22 -25.15
C LEU A 17 51.96 3.57 -23.73
N ALA A 18 51.22 3.10 -22.72
CA ALA A 18 51.71 2.55 -21.44
C ALA A 18 50.61 2.63 -20.38
N LEU A 19 49.92 1.51 -20.12
CA LEU A 19 49.16 1.34 -18.89
C LEU A 19 49.44 -0.05 -18.34
N ALA A 20 50.23 -0.08 -17.26
CA ALA A 20 50.36 -1.23 -16.39
C ALA A 20 49.01 -1.51 -15.71
N PRO A 21 48.54 -2.76 -15.60
CA PRO A 21 47.36 -3.07 -14.81
C PRO A 21 47.75 -3.04 -13.33
N LEU A 22 47.48 -1.91 -12.67
CA LEU A 22 47.23 -1.91 -11.24
C LEU A 22 45.89 -2.63 -11.04
N SER A 23 45.95 -3.88 -10.58
CA SER A 23 44.77 -4.63 -10.11
C SER A 23 44.17 -3.90 -8.92
N ALA A 24 43.28 -2.96 -9.18
CA ALA A 24 42.41 -2.37 -8.18
C ALA A 24 41.47 -3.47 -7.70
N ALA A 25 41.65 -3.89 -6.45
CA ALA A 25 40.73 -4.74 -5.72
C ALA A 25 39.35 -4.08 -5.70
N MET A 26 38.47 -4.51 -6.60
CA MET A 26 37.05 -4.25 -6.51
C MET A 26 36.53 -5.13 -5.38
N ALA A 27 36.49 -4.59 -4.17
CA ALA A 27 35.71 -5.17 -3.09
C ALA A 27 34.26 -5.22 -3.57
N GLN A 28 33.80 -6.40 -3.99
CA GLN A 28 32.40 -6.67 -4.26
C GLN A 28 31.66 -6.56 -2.92
N GLN A 29 31.11 -5.38 -2.63
CA GLN A 29 30.07 -5.25 -1.63
C GLN A 29 28.91 -6.13 -2.10
N PRO A 30 28.48 -7.13 -1.31
CA PRO A 30 27.27 -7.87 -1.65
C PRO A 30 26.10 -6.90 -1.55
N THR A 31 25.56 -6.51 -2.70
CA THR A 31 24.19 -6.01 -2.79
C THR A 31 23.29 -7.07 -2.17
N GLN A 32 22.81 -6.80 -0.95
CA GLN A 32 21.73 -7.56 -0.34
C GLN A 32 20.47 -7.32 -1.19
N GLN A 33 20.30 -8.11 -2.25
CA GLN A 33 18.98 -8.35 -2.80
C GLN A 33 18.17 -9.01 -1.68
N MET A 34 17.23 -8.27 -1.10
CA MET A 34 16.15 -8.87 -0.31
C MET A 34 15.38 -9.80 -1.25
N THR A 35 15.75 -11.06 -1.28
CA THR A 35 14.93 -12.12 -1.85
C THR A 35 13.66 -12.18 -1.02
N GLN A 36 12.55 -11.65 -1.54
CA GLN A 36 11.22 -11.92 -1.00
C GLN A 36 11.00 -13.43 -1.14
N GLN A 37 11.28 -14.17 -0.07
CA GLN A 37 10.99 -15.59 0.00
C GLN A 37 9.47 -15.78 -0.07
N ALA A 38 9.01 -16.71 -0.90
CA ALA A 38 7.61 -17.08 -0.96
C ALA A 38 7.13 -17.50 0.45
N PRO A 39 5.90 -17.11 0.85
CA PRO A 39 5.41 -17.39 2.19
C PRO A 39 5.37 -18.89 2.47
N SER A 40 5.75 -19.27 3.70
CA SER A 40 5.70 -20.68 4.14
C SER A 40 4.26 -21.22 4.13
N PRO A 41 4.02 -22.54 4.08
CA PRO A 41 2.67 -23.10 4.12
C PRO A 41 1.85 -22.66 5.34
N ALA A 42 2.49 -22.57 6.52
CA ALA A 42 1.84 -22.06 7.73
C ALA A 42 1.44 -20.58 7.59
N GLN A 43 2.29 -19.78 6.94
CA GLN A 43 2.00 -18.38 6.65
C GLN A 43 0.88 -18.24 5.61
N GLN A 44 0.86 -19.09 4.59
CA GLN A 44 -0.24 -19.13 3.60
C GLN A 44 -1.57 -19.49 4.25
N ALA A 45 -1.59 -20.43 5.18
CA ALA A 45 -2.79 -20.80 5.93
C ALA A 45 -3.28 -19.64 6.83
N ALA A 46 -2.36 -18.93 7.48
CA ALA A 46 -2.70 -17.74 8.26
C ALA A 46 -3.30 -16.63 7.39
N ILE A 47 -2.71 -16.35 6.22
CA ILE A 47 -3.25 -15.36 5.26
C ILE A 47 -4.66 -15.75 4.81
N GLN A 48 -4.90 -17.02 4.47
CA GLN A 48 -6.23 -17.50 4.09
C GLN A 48 -7.24 -17.34 5.24
N HIS A 49 -6.84 -17.67 6.47
CA HIS A 49 -7.68 -17.50 7.65
C HIS A 49 -8.04 -16.03 7.91
N ASP A 50 -7.07 -15.12 7.77
CA ASP A 50 -7.27 -13.68 7.92
C ASP A 50 -8.23 -13.17 6.84
N MET A 51 -8.03 -13.57 5.57
CA MET A 51 -8.94 -13.21 4.47
C MET A 51 -10.37 -13.66 4.72
N GLU A 52 -10.57 -14.91 5.18
CA GLU A 52 -11.90 -15.42 5.51
C GLU A 52 -12.54 -14.68 6.69
N THR A 53 -11.75 -14.29 7.68
CA THR A 53 -12.20 -13.55 8.86
C THR A 53 -12.70 -12.17 8.44
N VAL A 54 -11.92 -11.45 7.63
CA VAL A 54 -12.31 -10.14 7.09
C VAL A 54 -13.54 -10.26 6.19
N ALA A 55 -13.65 -11.30 5.37
CA ALA A 55 -14.75 -11.42 4.39
C ALA A 55 -16.10 -11.67 5.05
N ARG A 56 -16.08 -12.35 6.20
CA ARG A 56 -17.27 -12.67 6.99
C ARG A 56 -17.63 -11.58 8.01
N TYR A 57 -16.68 -10.73 8.39
CA TYR A 57 -16.92 -9.66 9.35
C TYR A 57 -18.08 -8.75 8.90
N ARG A 58 -18.94 -8.36 9.84
CA ARG A 58 -20.08 -7.48 9.57
C ARG A 58 -19.74 -6.08 10.01
N LEU A 59 -19.75 -5.14 9.06
CA LEU A 59 -19.59 -3.73 9.37
C LEU A 59 -20.79 -3.23 10.20
N PRO A 60 -20.54 -2.39 11.24
CA PRO A 60 -21.62 -1.73 11.97
C PRO A 60 -22.53 -0.91 11.04
N LYS A 61 -23.82 -0.79 11.35
CA LYS A 61 -24.76 0.01 10.54
C LYS A 61 -24.40 1.50 10.49
N ASP A 62 -23.78 1.99 11.56
CA ASP A 62 -23.28 3.35 11.73
C ASP A 62 -21.81 3.51 11.31
N PHE A 63 -21.27 2.54 10.55
CA PHE A 63 -19.86 2.48 10.16
C PHE A 63 -19.35 3.81 9.60
N PHE A 64 -20.02 4.40 8.60
CA PHE A 64 -19.57 5.65 7.98
C PHE A 64 -19.56 6.82 8.96
N THR A 65 -20.56 6.91 9.84
CA THR A 65 -20.68 7.98 10.85
C THR A 65 -19.53 7.92 11.84
N ARG A 66 -19.04 6.72 12.18
CA ARG A 66 -17.94 6.52 13.13
C ARG A 66 -16.56 6.56 12.47
N MET A 67 -16.40 5.92 11.31
CA MET A 67 -15.10 5.72 10.67
C MET A 67 -14.59 6.97 9.94
N THR A 68 -15.46 7.71 9.28
CA THR A 68 -15.07 8.92 8.53
C THR A 68 -14.35 9.95 9.41
N PRO A 69 -14.90 10.41 10.56
CA PRO A 69 -14.21 11.39 11.41
C PRO A 69 -12.91 10.84 12.00
N VAL A 70 -12.85 9.54 12.32
CA VAL A 70 -11.61 8.88 12.78
C VAL A 70 -10.52 9.00 11.72
N MET A 71 -10.83 8.63 10.47
CA MET A 71 -9.86 8.69 9.37
C MET A 71 -9.42 10.13 9.03
N GLU A 72 -10.34 11.08 9.09
CA GLU A 72 -10.01 12.51 8.93
C GLU A 72 -9.09 13.01 10.04
N GLN A 73 -9.36 12.64 11.29
CA GLN A 73 -8.52 13.02 12.43
C GLN A 73 -7.12 12.40 12.33
N ILE A 74 -7.02 11.12 11.96
CA ILE A 74 -5.74 10.44 11.69
C ILE A 74 -4.93 11.21 10.64
N ARG A 75 -5.56 11.56 9.51
CA ARG A 75 -4.92 12.33 8.43
C ARG A 75 -4.48 13.72 8.91
N ASN A 76 -5.36 14.43 9.61
CA ASN A 76 -5.10 15.78 10.11
C ASN A 76 -3.97 15.80 11.17
N SER A 77 -3.88 14.73 11.96
CA SER A 77 -2.79 14.51 12.92
C SER A 77 -1.51 13.98 12.28
N ARG A 78 -1.49 13.75 10.96
CA ARG A 78 -0.37 13.17 10.21
C ARG A 78 0.12 11.86 10.82
N ILE A 79 -0.80 11.06 11.36
CA ILE A 79 -0.51 9.74 11.88
C ILE A 79 -0.47 8.80 10.68
N SER A 80 0.73 8.38 10.31
CA SER A 80 0.88 7.33 9.31
C SER A 80 0.62 5.97 9.95
N PRO A 81 -0.19 5.11 9.32
CA PRO A 81 -0.25 3.71 9.70
C PRO A 81 1.16 3.11 9.62
N PRO A 82 1.55 2.23 10.56
CA PRO A 82 2.80 1.51 10.40
C PRO A 82 2.73 0.61 9.16
N GLU A 83 3.83 0.52 8.41
CA GLU A 83 3.94 -0.52 7.38
C GLU A 83 3.97 -1.89 8.05
N THR A 84 3.09 -2.79 7.60
CA THR A 84 2.95 -4.14 8.15
C THR A 84 3.09 -5.22 7.06
N PRO A 85 4.18 -5.23 6.27
CA PRO A 85 4.36 -6.27 5.27
C PRO A 85 4.40 -7.63 5.97
N ASN A 86 3.57 -8.56 5.48
CA ASN A 86 3.51 -9.95 5.95
C ASN A 86 3.08 -10.16 7.41
N MET A 87 2.44 -9.19 8.07
CA MET A 87 1.84 -9.41 9.40
C MET A 87 0.48 -10.09 9.29
N SER A 88 0.15 -10.88 10.32
CA SER A 88 -1.21 -11.38 10.50
C SER A 88 -2.16 -10.23 10.86
N LEU A 89 -3.46 -10.46 10.69
CA LEU A 89 -4.51 -9.54 11.11
C LEU A 89 -4.44 -9.25 12.62
N GLU A 90 -4.22 -10.28 13.43
CA GLU A 90 -4.09 -10.14 14.89
C GLU A 90 -2.86 -9.32 15.30
N ASP A 91 -1.72 -9.51 14.61
CA ASP A 91 -0.53 -8.70 14.88
C ASP A 91 -0.74 -7.25 14.46
N THR A 92 -1.47 -7.02 13.37
CA THR A 92 -1.87 -5.67 12.93
C THR A 92 -2.75 -4.99 13.98
N ILE A 93 -3.70 -5.72 14.58
CA ILE A 93 -4.56 -5.22 15.66
C ILE A 93 -3.71 -4.86 16.89
N LYS A 94 -2.85 -5.77 17.37
CA LYS A 94 -1.99 -5.51 18.53
C LYS A 94 -1.06 -4.32 18.31
N ARG A 95 -0.51 -4.19 17.11
CA ARG A 95 0.35 -3.07 16.77
C ARG A 95 -0.42 -1.75 16.77
N THR A 96 -1.64 -1.75 16.24
CA THR A 96 -2.56 -0.60 16.27
C THR A 96 -2.93 -0.23 17.70
N GLU A 97 -3.21 -1.22 18.55
CA GLU A 97 -3.49 -1.02 19.98
C GLU A 97 -2.30 -0.40 20.71
N ALA A 98 -1.07 -0.76 20.32
CA ALA A 98 0.16 -0.22 20.87
C ALA A 98 0.54 1.18 20.35
N MET A 99 -0.31 1.87 19.59
CA MET A 99 -0.05 3.24 19.08
C MET A 99 -0.66 4.31 20.00
N PRO A 100 0.13 4.97 20.87
CA PRO A 100 -0.41 5.94 21.83
C PRO A 100 -1.05 7.15 21.17
N GLN A 101 -0.54 7.54 19.99
CA GLN A 101 -1.09 8.64 19.18
C GLN A 101 -2.49 8.36 18.60
N LEU A 102 -2.85 7.08 18.44
CA LEU A 102 -4.13 6.67 17.84
C LEU A 102 -5.19 6.41 18.92
N GLU A 103 -4.78 5.97 20.10
CA GLU A 103 -5.65 5.68 21.23
C GLU A 103 -6.69 6.77 21.55
N PRO A 104 -6.35 8.08 21.68
CA PRO A 104 -7.35 9.11 22.01
C PRO A 104 -8.38 9.30 20.89
N ILE A 105 -7.99 9.16 19.63
CA ILE A 105 -8.87 9.28 18.47
C ILE A 105 -9.91 8.15 18.49
N LEU A 106 -9.45 6.91 18.69
CA LEU A 106 -10.33 5.74 18.73
C LEU A 106 -11.27 5.78 19.94
N LYS A 107 -10.75 6.19 21.11
CA LYS A 107 -11.57 6.36 22.32
C LYS A 107 -12.70 7.38 22.14
N GLN A 108 -12.42 8.52 21.50
CA GLN A 108 -13.43 9.55 21.21
C GLN A 108 -14.55 9.02 20.30
N ALA A 109 -14.25 8.08 19.41
CA ALA A 109 -15.22 7.42 18.53
C ALA A 109 -15.83 6.12 19.11
N HIS A 110 -15.60 5.84 20.40
CA HIS A 110 -15.98 4.61 21.09
C HIS A 110 -15.55 3.34 20.33
N MET A 111 -14.38 3.39 19.70
CA MET A 111 -13.85 2.36 18.81
C MET A 111 -12.64 1.69 19.46
N THR A 112 -12.57 0.36 19.43
CA THR A 112 -11.34 -0.35 19.79
C THR A 112 -10.38 -0.41 18.62
N ALA A 113 -9.09 -0.69 18.86
CA ALA A 113 -8.13 -0.95 17.77
C ALA A 113 -8.59 -2.12 16.88
N ARG A 114 -9.20 -3.15 17.46
CA ARG A 114 -9.80 -4.26 16.72
C ARG A 114 -10.93 -3.80 15.81
N ASP A 115 -11.87 -3.01 16.33
CA ASP A 115 -12.98 -2.47 15.53
C ASP A 115 -12.47 -1.61 14.37
N PHE A 116 -11.44 -0.80 14.64
CA PHE A 116 -10.82 0.05 13.64
C PHE A 116 -10.20 -0.78 12.51
N VAL A 117 -9.29 -1.69 12.83
CA VAL A 117 -8.58 -2.52 11.84
C VAL A 117 -9.57 -3.41 11.09
N MET A 118 -10.45 -4.12 11.78
CA MET A 118 -11.49 -4.95 11.14
C MET A 118 -12.39 -4.11 10.24
N GLY A 119 -12.77 -2.90 10.68
CA GLY A 119 -13.60 -1.98 9.91
C GLY A 119 -12.94 -1.55 8.60
N ILE A 120 -11.73 -1.00 8.64
CA ILE A 120 -11.05 -0.49 7.44
C ILE A 120 -10.63 -1.61 6.48
N THR A 121 -10.20 -2.77 6.99
CA THR A 121 -9.81 -3.92 6.17
C THR A 121 -11.03 -4.54 5.48
N THR A 122 -12.13 -4.73 6.22
CA THR A 122 -13.39 -5.25 5.66
C THR A 122 -13.97 -4.29 4.63
N PHE A 123 -13.95 -2.99 4.93
CA PHE A 123 -14.36 -1.95 3.99
C PHE A 123 -13.50 -1.98 2.72
N GLY A 124 -12.17 -1.95 2.86
CA GLY A 124 -11.24 -1.94 1.74
C GLY A 124 -11.39 -3.16 0.82
N MET A 125 -11.46 -4.36 1.40
CA MET A 125 -11.65 -5.59 0.60
C MET A 125 -13.02 -5.63 -0.08
N THR A 126 -14.10 -5.26 0.63
CA THR A 126 -15.45 -5.22 0.05
C THR A 126 -15.49 -4.22 -1.11
N ALA A 127 -14.92 -3.03 -0.92
CA ALA A 127 -14.86 -1.98 -1.93
C ALA A 127 -14.03 -2.40 -3.16
N ALA A 128 -12.86 -3.01 -2.96
CA ALA A 128 -11.99 -3.48 -4.05
C ALA A 128 -12.70 -4.50 -4.94
N VAL A 129 -13.26 -5.55 -4.34
CA VAL A 129 -14.01 -6.58 -5.08
C VAL A 129 -15.25 -6.00 -5.78
N MET A 130 -15.92 -5.02 -5.17
CA MET A 130 -17.05 -4.33 -5.82
C MET A 130 -16.62 -3.49 -7.04
N GLN A 131 -15.41 -2.94 -7.03
CA GLN A 131 -14.85 -2.15 -8.14
C GLN A 131 -14.26 -3.03 -9.24
N HIS A 132 -13.64 -4.16 -8.88
CA HIS A 132 -12.96 -5.08 -9.80
C HIS A 132 -13.45 -6.54 -9.67
N PRO A 133 -14.76 -6.80 -9.81
CA PRO A 133 -15.34 -8.10 -9.46
C PRO A 133 -14.77 -9.26 -10.28
N ALA A 134 -14.49 -9.07 -11.57
CA ALA A 134 -13.94 -10.13 -12.42
C ALA A 134 -12.50 -10.53 -12.07
N GLN A 135 -11.72 -9.61 -11.50
CA GLN A 135 -10.32 -9.81 -11.16
C GLN A 135 -10.17 -10.38 -9.75
N ASP A 136 -10.92 -9.85 -8.79
CA ASP A 136 -10.69 -10.17 -7.37
C ASP A 136 -11.53 -11.37 -6.88
N SER A 137 -12.70 -11.63 -7.46
CA SER A 137 -13.61 -12.66 -6.94
C SER A 137 -13.10 -14.11 -7.13
N LYS A 138 -12.13 -14.35 -8.02
CA LYS A 138 -11.65 -15.70 -8.32
C LYS A 138 -10.76 -16.31 -7.22
N SER A 139 -10.10 -15.46 -6.43
CA SER A 139 -9.19 -15.85 -5.35
C SER A 139 -9.63 -15.38 -3.98
N MET A 140 -10.77 -14.69 -3.89
CA MET A 140 -11.31 -14.15 -2.64
C MET A 140 -12.45 -15.03 -2.11
N PRO A 141 -12.55 -15.22 -0.78
CA PRO A 141 -13.74 -15.81 -0.18
C PRO A 141 -15.00 -14.95 -0.46
N PRO A 142 -16.20 -15.54 -0.44
CA PRO A 142 -17.44 -14.79 -0.59
C PRO A 142 -17.56 -13.67 0.45
N LEU A 143 -17.87 -12.46 -0.01
CA LEU A 143 -18.08 -11.31 0.87
C LEU A 143 -19.39 -11.40 1.64
N ASN A 144 -19.42 -10.79 2.83
CA ASN A 144 -20.65 -10.61 3.58
C ASN A 144 -21.65 -9.72 2.79
N PRO A 145 -22.86 -10.21 2.45
CA PRO A 145 -23.82 -9.49 1.63
C PRO A 145 -24.35 -8.22 2.29
N ASP A 146 -24.37 -8.15 3.63
CA ASP A 146 -24.79 -6.95 4.35
C ASP A 146 -23.81 -5.79 4.12
N ASN A 147 -22.50 -6.08 4.06
CA ASN A 147 -21.49 -5.06 3.77
C ASN A 147 -21.62 -4.56 2.33
N VAL A 148 -21.85 -5.48 1.37
CA VAL A 148 -22.10 -5.11 -0.03
C VAL A 148 -23.33 -4.20 -0.14
N SER A 149 -24.41 -4.53 0.58
CA SER A 149 -25.62 -3.70 0.63
C SER A 149 -25.38 -2.34 1.29
N LEU A 150 -24.64 -2.32 2.40
CA LEU A 150 -24.26 -1.10 3.12
C LEU A 150 -23.48 -0.14 2.22
N LEU A 151 -22.46 -0.63 1.50
CA LEU A 151 -21.63 0.20 0.62
C LEU A 151 -22.44 0.69 -0.60
N LYS A 152 -23.29 -0.17 -1.19
CA LYS A 152 -24.16 0.23 -2.30
C LYS A 152 -25.21 1.27 -1.92
N SER A 153 -25.69 1.26 -0.67
CA SER A 153 -26.66 2.25 -0.18
C SER A 153 -26.01 3.58 0.22
N HIS A 154 -24.69 3.62 0.37
CA HIS A 154 -23.92 4.78 0.82
C HIS A 154 -22.76 5.07 -0.15
N THR A 155 -23.07 5.20 -1.45
CA THR A 155 -22.05 5.33 -2.50
C THR A 155 -21.18 6.57 -2.31
N ALA A 156 -21.78 7.71 -1.96
CA ALA A 156 -21.04 8.95 -1.73
C ALA A 156 -20.05 8.82 -0.56
N GLN A 157 -20.47 8.23 0.56
CA GLN A 157 -19.63 8.01 1.73
C GLN A 157 -18.54 6.98 1.46
N THR A 158 -18.85 5.94 0.66
CA THR A 158 -17.88 4.94 0.21
C THR A 158 -16.75 5.61 -0.58
N GLN A 159 -17.09 6.46 -1.55
CA GLN A 159 -16.09 7.16 -2.36
C GLN A 159 -15.27 8.15 -1.52
N ALA A 160 -15.91 8.90 -0.61
CA ALA A 160 -15.21 9.79 0.30
C ALA A 160 -14.21 9.04 1.18
N LEU A 161 -14.60 7.91 1.75
CA LEU A 161 -13.72 7.11 2.61
C LEU A 161 -12.55 6.49 1.82
N ILE A 162 -12.78 6.03 0.58
CA ILE A 162 -11.70 5.59 -0.33
C ILE A 162 -10.69 6.71 -0.55
N GLN A 163 -11.15 7.94 -0.83
CA GLN A 163 -10.27 9.09 -1.03
C GLN A 163 -9.49 9.45 0.23
N ILE A 164 -10.10 9.36 1.42
CA ILE A 164 -9.41 9.60 2.68
C ILE A 164 -8.30 8.56 2.91
N MET A 165 -8.57 7.28 2.63
CA MET A 165 -7.60 6.19 2.78
C MET A 165 -6.48 6.20 1.74
N GLY A 166 -6.78 6.60 0.49
CA GLY A 166 -5.79 6.71 -0.59
C GLY A 166 -5.00 8.02 -0.62
N GLY A 167 -5.24 8.93 0.34
CA GLY A 167 -4.74 10.30 0.36
C GLY A 167 -3.42 10.52 1.10
N GLY A 168 -2.41 9.70 0.84
CA GLY A 168 -1.01 9.93 1.22
C GLY A 168 -0.09 9.50 0.08
N ASP A 169 0.32 10.48 -0.74
CA ASP A 169 1.43 10.47 -1.72
C ASP A 169 1.45 9.31 -2.74
N GLY A 170 1.34 9.48 -4.06
CA GLY A 170 2.00 10.46 -4.90
C GLY A 170 2.52 9.72 -6.14
N GLN A 171 2.17 10.22 -7.31
CA GLN A 171 2.77 9.81 -8.58
C GLN A 171 4.29 10.02 -8.54
N GLN A 172 5.05 8.95 -8.75
CA GLN A 172 6.23 8.91 -9.63
C GLN A 172 6.15 7.57 -10.37
N GLN A 173 5.18 7.37 -11.27
CA GLN A 173 5.27 7.73 -12.69
C GLN A 173 6.70 8.10 -13.15
N GLN A 174 7.38 7.11 -13.74
CA GLN A 174 8.26 7.21 -14.90
C GLN A 174 9.04 8.53 -15.07
N ALA A 175 10.34 8.49 -14.77
CA ALA A 175 11.29 9.40 -15.37
C ALA A 175 11.31 9.19 -16.90
N PRO A 176 11.23 10.26 -17.73
CA PRO A 176 11.57 10.16 -19.15
C PRO A 176 13.10 10.00 -19.26
N GLY A 177 13.53 9.07 -20.11
CA GLY A 177 14.95 8.78 -20.31
C GLY A 177 15.73 9.94 -20.94
N PRO A 178 17.07 9.90 -20.84
CA PRO A 178 17.96 10.43 -21.86
C PRO A 178 18.22 9.40 -22.99
#